data_AF-A0A327JX04-F1
#
_entry.id   AF-A0A327JX04-F1
#
_cell.length_a   1.000
_cell.length_b   1.000
_cell.length_c   1.000
_cell.angle_alpha   90.00
_cell.angle_beta   90.00
_cell.angle_gamma   90.00
#
_symmetry.space_group_name_H-M   'P 1'
#
loop_
_entity.id
_entity.type
_entity.pdbx_description
1 polymer ?
#
loop_
_entity_poly.entity_id
_entity_poly.type
_entity_poly.pdbx_seq_one_letter_code
_entity_poly.pdbx_strand_id
1 'polypeptide(L)' 'MDEEALIEGEVTLVELLGEVTLVYVDIGRQDDPVVAKLAGEVAIERGESVRLAADAADLLLFDESGRALSRDRLQKAA' A
#
# COMPACT_ATOMS: atom_id res chain seq x y z
N MET A 1 3.82 -6.76 17.95
CA MET A 1 4.33 -5.37 17.94
C MET A 1 3.61 -4.71 16.79
N ASP A 2 3.00 -3.55 17.02
CA ASP A 2 2.36 -2.82 15.92
C ASP A 2 3.47 -2.39 14.95
N GLU A 3 3.40 -2.87 13.72
CA GLU A 3 4.27 -2.40 12.65
C GLU A 3 3.99 -0.92 12.39
N GLU A 4 5.06 -0.15 12.19
CA GLU A 4 4.94 1.30 11.96
C GLU A 4 4.26 1.53 10.60
N ALA A 5 3.12 2.22 10.62
CA ALA A 5 2.33 2.43 9.42
C ALA A 5 3.07 3.33 8.44
N LEU A 6 3.16 2.90 7.18
CA LEU A 6 3.75 3.68 6.09
C LEU A 6 2.72 4.64 5.49
N ILE A 7 1.45 4.23 5.48
CA ILE A 7 0.34 4.93 4.84
C ILE A 7 -0.86 4.88 5.78
N GLU A 8 -1.54 6.01 5.92
CA GLU A 8 -2.83 6.12 6.62
C GLU A 8 -3.82 6.87 5.72
N GLY A 9 -5.08 6.46 5.73
CA GLY A 9 -6.10 7.06 4.89
C GLY A 9 -7.50 6.50 5.12
N GLU A 10 -8.47 7.05 4.37
CA GLU A 10 -9.87 6.65 4.43
C GLU A 10 -10.21 5.66 3.32
N VAL A 11 -10.95 4.59 3.64
CA VAL A 11 -11.42 3.63 2.64
C VAL A 11 -12.50 4.26 1.75
N THR A 12 -12.27 4.30 0.44
CA THR A 12 -13.22 4.87 -0.53
C THR A 12 -14.03 3.81 -1.27
N LEU A 13 -13.49 2.61 -1.45
CA LEU A 13 -14.13 1.48 -2.12
C LEU A 13 -13.61 0.15 -1.56
N VAL A 14 -14.51 -0.82 -1.44
CA VAL A 14 -14.22 -2.21 -1.06
C VAL A 14 -14.78 -3.14 -2.13
N GLU A 15 -13.95 -4.03 -2.66
CA GLU A 15 -14.35 -5.08 -3.60
C GLU A 15 -14.16 -6.46 -2.95
N LEU A 16 -15.25 -7.19 -2.72
CA LEU A 16 -15.25 -8.55 -2.20
C LEU A 16 -15.22 -9.55 -3.37
N LEU A 17 -14.10 -10.24 -3.56
CA LEU A 17 -13.86 -11.13 -4.70
C LEU A 17 -13.75 -12.61 -4.28
N GLY A 18 -14.24 -12.96 -3.10
CA GLY A 18 -14.17 -14.30 -2.51
C GLY A 18 -12.81 -14.60 -1.90
N GLU A 19 -11.83 -14.98 -2.71
CA GLU A 19 -10.48 -15.31 -2.20
C GLU A 19 -9.69 -14.08 -1.76
N VAL A 20 -10.04 -12.90 -2.28
CA VAL A 20 -9.36 -11.64 -1.94
C VAL A 20 -10.37 -10.52 -1.76
N THR A 21 -9.97 -9.54 -0.96
CA THR A 21 -10.65 -8.25 -0.83
C THR A 21 -9.71 -7.15 -1.31
N LEU A 22 -10.16 -6.31 -2.25
CA LEU A 22 -9.43 -5.10 -2.64
C LEU A 22 -10.00 -3.90 -1.88
N VAL A 23 -9.12 -3.13 -1.23
CA VAL A 23 -9.47 -1.95 -0.45
C VAL A 23 -8.77 -0.75 -1.07
N TYR A 24 -9.55 0.20 -1.56
CA TYR A 24 -9.05 1.47 -2.11
C TYR A 24 -9.03 2.51 -1.00
N VAL A 25 -7.90 3.19 -0.83
CA VAL A 25 -7.63 4.12 0.27
C VAL A 25 -7.26 5.49 -0.30
N ASP A 26 -7.99 6.52 0.12
CA ASP A 26 -7.65 7.92 -0.13
C ASP A 26 -6.57 8.37 0.86
N ILE A 27 -5.45 8.82 0.29
CA ILE A 27 -4.26 9.28 1.02
C ILE A 27 -4.01 10.79 0.81
N GLY A 28 -5.04 11.53 0.37
CA GLY A 28 -4.94 12.96 0.07
C GLY A 28 -4.25 13.28 -1.26
N ARG A 29 -4.08 12.28 -2.13
CA ARG A 29 -3.51 12.41 -3.48
C ARG A 29 -4.58 12.06 -4.52
N GLN A 30 -5.24 13.08 -5.06
CA GLN A 30 -6.47 12.92 -5.87
C GLN A 30 -6.36 11.90 -7.02
N ASP A 31 -5.21 11.79 -7.67
CA ASP A 31 -5.01 10.92 -8.84
C ASP A 31 -4.23 9.63 -8.52
N ASP A 32 -3.75 9.46 -7.28
CA ASP A 32 -2.86 8.35 -6.87
C ASP A 32 -3.46 7.57 -5.68
N PRO A 33 -4.62 6.89 -5.82
CA PRO A 33 -5.18 6.09 -4.73
C PRO A 33 -4.31 4.86 -4.44
N VAL A 34 -4.24 4.48 -3.17
CA VAL A 34 -3.55 3.26 -2.75
C VAL A 34 -4.54 2.10 -2.74
N VAL A 35 -4.15 0.96 -3.29
CA VAL A 35 -4.97 -0.26 -3.27
C VAL A 35 -4.26 -1.33 -2.44
N ALA A 36 -4.89 -1.78 -1.37
CA ALA A 36 -4.45 -2.91 -0.57
C ALA A 36 -5.21 -4.17 -0.99
N LYS A 37 -4.48 -5.28 -1.20
CA LYS A 37 -5.07 -6.60 -1.46
C LYS A 37 -4.96 -7.46 -0.21
N LEU A 38 -6.09 -7.81 0.37
CA LEU A 38 -6.19 -8.63 1.57
C LEU A 38 -6.62 -10.05 1.20
N ALA A 39 -6.11 -11.03 1.94
CA ALA A 39 -6.49 -12.43 1.74
C ALA A 39 -7.85 -12.72 2.38
N GLY A 40 -8.72 -13.40 1.64
CA GLY A 40 -10.08 -13.75 2.03
C GLY A 40 -11.06 -12.59 2.03
N GLU A 41 -12.19 -12.83 2.68
CA GLU A 41 -13.19 -11.81 2.99
C GLU A 41 -12.79 -11.11 4.30
N VAL A 42 -12.41 -9.84 4.19
CA VAL A 42 -12.08 -9.01 5.35
C VAL A 42 -13.22 -8.04 5.63
N ALA A 43 -13.63 -7.97 6.90
CA ALA A 43 -14.62 -7.01 7.36
C ALA A 43 -13.97 -5.61 7.48
N ILE A 44 -13.99 -4.86 6.38
CA ILE A 44 -13.61 -3.45 6.27
C ILE A 44 -14.73 -2.72 5.54
N GLU A 45 -15.03 -1.50 5.98
CA GLU A 45 -16.13 -0.71 5.41
C GLU A 45 -15.63 0.60 4.79
N ARG A 46 -16.39 1.11 3.81
CA ARG A 46 -16.16 2.45 3.25
C ARG A 46 -16.32 3.51 4.34
N GLY A 47 -15.41 4.47 4.37
CA GLY A 47 -15.35 5.54 5.38
C GLY A 47 -14.54 5.17 6.63
N GLU A 48 -14.06 3.92 6.73
CA GLU A 48 -13.17 3.52 7.81
C GLU A 48 -11.76 4.09 7.61
N SER A 49 -11.10 4.50 8.70
CA SER A 49 -9.69 4.88 8.68
C SER A 49 -8.82 3.64 8.83
N VAL A 50 -7.90 3.44 7.89
CA VAL A 50 -6.99 2.30 7.87
C VAL A 50 -5.54 2.75 7.92
N ARG A 51 -4.70 1.90 8.53
CA ARG A 51 -3.24 2.06 8.59
C ARG A 51 -2.60 0.88 7.88
N LEU A 52 -1.78 1.14 6.88
CA LEU A 52 -1.13 0.15 6.03
C LEU A 52 0.37 0.13 6.32
N ALA A 53 0.89 -1.07 6.54
CA ALA A 53 2.32 -1.36 6.60
C ALA A 53 2.71 -2.25 5.41
N ALA A 54 4.01 -2.30 5.11
CA ALA A 54 4.58 -3.20 4.11
C ALA A 54 5.95 -3.67 4.58
N ASP A 55 6.32 -4.90 4.23
CA ASP A 55 7.69 -5.37 4.44
C ASP A 55 8.63 -4.54 3.56
N ALA A 56 9.70 -4.02 4.16
CA ALA A 56 10.72 -3.26 3.45
C ALA A 56 11.39 -4.06 2.31
N ALA A 57 11.30 -5.40 2.34
CA ALA A 57 11.76 -6.27 1.28
C ALA A 57 10.87 -6.28 0.04
N ASP A 58 9.59 -5.90 0.18
CA ASP A 58 8.61 -5.87 -0.92
C ASP A 58 8.47 -4.47 -1.55
N LEU A 59 9.11 -3.46 -0.97
CA LEU A 59 9.12 -2.09 -1.50
C LEU A 59 10.06 -1.94 -2.71
N LEU A 60 9.59 -1.23 -3.72
CA LEU A 60 10.35 -0.90 -4.94
C LEU A 60 10.55 0.62 -5.02
N LEU A 61 11.80 1.06 -5.18
CA LEU A 61 12.15 2.46 -5.42
C LEU A 61 12.56 2.67 -6.87
N PHE A 62 12.08 3.74 -7.49
CA PHE A 62 12.34 4.08 -8.88
C PHE A 62 13.09 5.42 -8.99
N ASP A 63 14.01 5.52 -9.96
CA ASP A 63 14.66 6.79 -10.30
C ASP A 63 13.77 7.70 -11.17
N GLU A 64 14.23 8.92 -11.46
CA GLU A 64 13.51 9.89 -12.31
C GLU A 64 13.26 9.39 -13.75
N SER A 65 14.02 8.38 -14.20
CA SER A 65 13.81 7.71 -15.49
C SER A 65 12.85 6.51 -15.40
N GLY A 66 12.24 6.28 -14.24
CA GLY A 66 11.32 5.18 -13.99
C GLY A 66 11.99 3.81 -13.84
N ARG A 67 13.29 3.75 -13.57
CA ARG A 67 14.01 2.47 -13.41
C ARG A 67 14.06 2.06 -11.94
N ALA A 68 13.71 0.81 -11.68
CA ALA A 68 13.83 0.24 -10.34
C ALA A 68 15.30 0.19 -9.88
N LEU A 69 15.55 0.66 -8.66
CA LEU A 69 16.84 0.57 -8.00
C LEU A 69 16.99 -0.81 -7.34
N SER A 70 18.04 -1.54 -7.69
CA SER A 70 18.36 -2.80 -7.00
C SER A 70 18.85 -2.51 -5.59
N ARG A 71 18.66 -3.46 -4.66
CA ARG A 71 19.13 -3.31 -3.25
C ARG A 71 20.64 -3.04 -3.17
N ASP A 72 21.42 -3.64 -4.06
CA ASP A 72 22.87 -3.40 -4.20
C ASP A 72 23.20 -1.96 -4.63
N ARG A 73 22.32 -1.31 -5.39
CA ARG A 73 22.49 0.09 -5.84
C ARG A 73 22.08 1.08 -4.76
N LEU A 74 21.07 0.75 -3.95
CA LEU A 74 20.66 1.57 -2.80
C LEU A 74 21.80 1.67 -1.77
N GLN A 75 22.50 0.57 -1.50
CA GLN A 75 23.62 0.55 -0.55
C GLN A 75 24.86 1.35 -1.01
N LYS A 76 25.00 1.60 -2.32
CA LYS A 76 26.12 2.38 -2.88
C LYS A 76 25.82 3.87 -3.03
N ALA A 77 24.56 4.27 -2.86
CA ALA A 77 24.11 5.66 -2.97
C ALA A 77 23.99 6.37 -1.61
N ALA A 78 24.16 5.64 -0.50
CA ALA A 78 24.23 6.14 0.87
C ALA A 78 25.69 6.27 1.33
#